data_AF-Q1GWL8-F1
#
_entry.id   AF-Q1GWL8-F1
#
_cell.length_a   1.000
_cell.length_b   1.000
_cell.length_c   1.000
_cell.angle_alpha   90.00
_cell.angle_beta   90.00
_cell.angle_gamma   90.00
#
_symmetry.space_group_name_H-M   'P 1'
#
loop_
_entity.id
_entity.type
_entity.pdbx_description
1 polymer ?
#
loop_
_entity_poly.entity_id
_entity_poly.type
_entity_poly.pdbx_seq_one_letter_code
_entity_poly.pdbx_strand_id
1 'polypeptide(L)'
;MPPGLAPGASTLRAWASASFVGARHIFPCALAAGEAEPMRRALQERLGALEWRLPGHIVADVLVECGRDPRTLRIEILTVED
;
A
#
# COMPACT_ATOMS: atom_id res chain seq x y z
N MET A 1 -12.17 -5.04 0.49
CA MET A 1 -11.32 -4.70 1.65
C MET A 1 -11.55 -5.74 2.74
N PRO A 2 -10.52 -6.15 3.50
CA PRO A 2 -10.72 -7.05 4.64
C PRO A 2 -11.71 -6.45 5.64
N PRO A 3 -12.58 -7.25 6.28
CA PRO A 3 -13.45 -6.76 7.33
C PRO A 3 -12.61 -6.15 8.46
N GLY A 4 -13.01 -4.97 8.93
CA GLY A 4 -12.32 -4.26 10.00
C GLY A 4 -11.19 -3.32 9.56
N LEU A 5 -10.95 -3.13 8.26
CA LEU A 5 -9.98 -2.14 7.74
C LEU A 5 -10.70 -1.02 6.98
N ALA A 6 -10.52 0.22 7.42
CA ALA A 6 -11.04 1.42 6.76
C ALA A 6 -9.90 2.25 6.16
N PRO A 7 -9.85 2.45 4.83
CA PRO A 7 -8.89 3.38 4.23
C PRO A 7 -9.29 4.83 4.51
N GLY A 8 -8.30 5.66 4.82
CA GLY A 8 -8.42 7.12 4.88
C GLY A 8 -8.17 7.77 3.52
N ALA A 9 -8.05 9.10 3.51
CA ALA A 9 -7.70 9.85 2.31
C ALA A 9 -6.31 9.44 1.81
N SER A 10 -6.24 8.97 0.57
CA SER A 10 -4.97 8.61 -0.06
C SER A 10 -4.20 9.86 -0.48
N THR A 11 -2.88 9.72 -0.52
CA THR A 11 -1.99 10.75 -1.07
C THR A 11 -1.14 10.17 -2.18
N LEU A 12 -0.97 10.94 -3.25
CA LEU A 12 -0.09 10.61 -4.37
C LEU A 12 1.17 11.47 -4.27
N ARG A 13 2.34 10.85 -4.38
CA ARG A 13 3.61 11.56 -4.44
C ARG A 13 4.39 11.12 -5.67
N ALA A 14 4.78 12.07 -6.51
CA ALA A 14 5.68 11.81 -7.62
C ALA A 14 7.02 11.25 -7.10
N TRP A 15 7.55 10.26 -7.80
CA TRP A 15 8.81 9.61 -7.47
C TRP A 15 9.60 9.36 -8.74
N ALA A 16 10.91 9.63 -8.68
CA ALA A 16 11.83 9.33 -9.76
C ALA A 16 13.14 8.81 -9.17
N SER A 17 13.78 7.91 -9.89
CA SER A 17 15.13 7.44 -9.67
C SER A 17 16.01 7.79 -10.87
N ALA A 18 17.25 7.31 -10.89
CA ALA A 18 18.13 7.49 -12.05
C ALA A 18 17.59 6.81 -13.32
N SER A 19 16.78 5.76 -13.18
CA SER A 19 16.36 4.89 -14.30
C SER A 19 14.85 4.86 -14.54
N PHE A 20 14.04 5.32 -13.59
CA PHE A 20 12.59 5.17 -13.65
C PHE A 20 11.90 6.41 -13.10
N VAL A 21 10.76 6.75 -13.70
CA VAL A 21 9.82 7.75 -13.22
C VAL A 21 8.49 7.08 -12.86
N GLY A 22 7.78 7.66 -11.91
CA GLY A 22 6.45 7.20 -11.55
C GLY A 22 5.93 7.87 -10.28
N ALA A 23 5.24 7.10 -9.46
CA ALA A 23 4.56 7.62 -8.29
C ALA A 23 4.50 6.61 -7.14
N ARG A 24 4.51 7.15 -5.93
CA ARG A 24 4.20 6.44 -4.70
C ARG A 24 2.80 6.80 -4.25
N HIS A 25 1.93 5.80 -4.18
CA HIS A 25 0.56 5.91 -3.71
C HIS A 25 0.53 5.47 -2.25
N ILE A 26 0.06 6.33 -1.37
CA ILE A 26 0.02 6.07 0.07
C ILE A 26 -1.43 6.03 0.52
N PHE A 27 -1.82 4.91 1.13
CA PHE A 27 -3.16 4.67 1.66
C PHE A 27 -3.06 4.48 3.17
N PRO A 28 -3.32 5.53 3.97
CA PRO A 28 -3.46 5.36 5.41
C PRO A 28 -4.70 4.49 5.67
N CYS A 29 -4.60 3.57 6.61
CA CYS A 29 -5.69 2.66 6.98
C CYS A 29 -5.85 2.62 8.49
N ALA A 30 -7.09 2.55 8.95
CA ALA A 30 -7.45 2.38 10.34
C ALA A 30 -8.10 1.01 10.55
N LEU A 31 -7.75 0.35 11.64
CA LEU A 31 -8.34 -0.91 12.08
C LEU A 31 -9.50 -0.60 13.02
N ALA A 32 -10.68 -1.09 12.66
CA ALA A 32 -11.86 -1.02 13.52
C ALA A 32 -11.73 -1.98 14.73
N ALA A 33 -11.05 -3.12 14.54
CA ALA A 33 -10.79 -4.12 15.57
C ALA A 33 -9.62 -5.03 15.15
N GLY A 34 -9.04 -5.74 16.12
CA GLY A 34 -7.93 -6.68 15.92
C GLY A 34 -6.54 -6.06 16.10
N GLU A 35 -5.51 -6.87 15.84
CA GLU A 35 -4.11 -6.47 15.96
C GLU A 35 -3.54 -6.05 14.60
N ALA A 36 -2.72 -5.00 14.58
CA ALA A 36 -2.13 -4.48 13.36
C ALA A 36 -1.17 -5.45 12.68
N GLU A 37 -0.33 -6.15 13.44
CA GLU A 37 0.72 -6.99 12.86
C GLU A 37 0.19 -8.20 12.06
N PRO A 38 -0.79 -8.98 12.56
CA PRO A 38 -1.42 -10.03 11.77
C PRO A 38 -2.11 -9.50 10.50
N MET A 39 -2.81 -8.37 10.61
CA MET A 39 -3.46 -7.74 9.46
C MET A 39 -2.44 -7.23 8.43
N ARG A 40 -1.34 -6.63 8.91
CA ARG A 40 -0.23 -6.16 8.08
C ARG A 40 0.34 -7.31 7.26
N ARG A 41 0.63 -8.47 7.88
CA ARG A 41 1.13 -9.65 7.17
C ARG A 41 0.14 -10.16 6.13
N ALA A 42 -1.12 -10.34 6.53
CA ALA A 42 -2.16 -10.83 5.62
C ALA A 42 -2.35 -9.90 4.40
N LEU A 43 -2.29 -8.58 4.61
CA LEU A 43 -2.34 -7.60 3.54
C LEU A 43 -1.08 -7.65 2.65
N GLN A 44 0.11 -7.70 3.25
CA GLN A 44 1.38 -7.76 2.52
C GLN A 44 1.41 -8.99 1.60
N GLU A 45 1.09 -10.17 2.12
CA GLU A 45 1.05 -11.41 1.35
C GLU A 45 0.03 -11.34 0.22
N ARG A 46 -1.19 -10.90 0.54
CA ARG A 46 -2.26 -10.83 -0.45
C ARG A 46 -1.96 -9.83 -1.56
N LEU A 47 -1.50 -8.62 -1.24
CA LEU A 47 -1.20 -7.58 -2.22
C LEU A 47 0.04 -7.89 -3.04
N GLY A 48 1.05 -8.52 -2.43
CA GLY A 48 2.26 -8.98 -3.14
C GLY A 48 2.00 -10.15 -4.09
N ALA A 49 0.99 -10.98 -3.83
CA ALA A 49 0.60 -12.08 -4.71
C ALA A 49 -0.35 -11.68 -5.85
N LEU A 50 -0.81 -10.42 -5.90
CA LEU A 50 -1.70 -9.97 -6.96
C LEU A 50 -0.94 -9.68 -8.25
N GLU A 51 -1.49 -10.14 -9.37
CA GLU A 51 -1.11 -9.63 -10.68
C GLU A 51 -1.78 -8.28 -10.91
N TRP A 52 -1.03 -7.21 -10.72
CA TRP A 52 -1.50 -5.85 -10.92
C TRP A 52 -1.62 -5.54 -12.41
N ARG A 53 -2.79 -5.04 -12.84
CA ARG A 53 -3.02 -4.54 -14.19
C ARG A 53 -3.36 -3.06 -14.13
N LEU A 54 -2.38 -2.22 -14.43
CA LEU A 54 -2.50 -0.77 -14.49
C LEU A 54 -2.04 -0.32 -15.88
N PRO A 55 -2.93 0.07 -16.79
CA PRO A 55 -2.52 0.52 -18.12
C PRO A 55 -1.52 1.69 -18.04
N GLY A 56 -0.40 1.58 -18.74
CA GLY A 56 0.67 2.59 -18.77
C GLY A 56 1.58 2.63 -17.53
N HIS A 57 1.37 1.74 -16.55
CA HIS A 57 2.18 1.68 -15.34
C HIS A 57 2.43 0.25 -14.85
N ILE A 58 3.60 0.01 -14.29
CA ILE A 58 3.95 -1.24 -13.63
C ILE A 58 4.00 -1.00 -12.12
N VAL A 59 3.36 -1.87 -11.33
CA VAL A 59 3.56 -1.88 -9.88
C VAL A 59 4.93 -2.49 -9.59
N ALA A 60 5.88 -1.65 -9.20
CA ALA A 60 7.25 -2.04 -8.93
C ALA A 60 7.42 -2.60 -7.52
N ASP A 61 6.62 -2.11 -6.55
CA ASP A 61 6.70 -2.56 -5.17
C ASP A 61 5.38 -2.32 -4.42
N VAL A 62 5.12 -3.13 -3.40
CA VAL A 62 4.02 -2.97 -2.45
C VAL A 62 4.53 -3.18 -1.04
N LEU A 63 4.26 -2.22 -0.16
CA LEU A 63 4.66 -2.25 1.23
C LEU A 63 3.47 -2.00 2.14
N VAL A 64 3.34 -2.80 3.20
CA VAL A 64 2.36 -2.61 4.27
C VAL A 64 3.09 -2.49 5.59
N GLU A 65 2.94 -1.35 6.25
CA GLU A 65 3.58 -1.02 7.52
C GLU A 65 2.56 -0.78 8.63
N CYS A 66 2.93 -1.15 9.85
CA CYS A 66 2.24 -0.70 11.05
C CYS A 66 2.59 0.77 11.31
N GLY A 67 1.58 1.58 11.62
CA GLY A 67 1.79 2.94 12.07
C GLY A 67 2.25 2.99 13.53
N ARG A 68 2.46 4.21 14.04
CA ARG A 68 2.82 4.42 15.46
C ARG A 68 1.68 4.08 16.41
N ASP A 69 0.44 4.23 15.95
CA ASP A 69 -0.75 3.77 16.68
C ASP A 69 -0.98 2.28 16.35
N PRO A 70 -1.17 1.40 17.36
CA PRO A 70 -1.46 -0.03 17.19
C PRO A 70 -2.67 -0.36 16.31
N ARG A 71 -3.54 0.61 16.00
CA ARG A 71 -4.69 0.45 15.11
C ARG A 71 -4.50 1.08 13.73
N THR A 72 -3.32 1.59 13.44
CA THR A 72 -3.04 2.23 12.15
C THR A 72 -2.12 1.36 11.31
N LEU A 73 -2.46 1.28 10.02
CA LEU A 73 -1.65 0.65 9.00
C LEU A 73 -1.44 1.67 7.88
N ARG A 74 -0.37 1.49 7.11
CA ARG A 74 -0.12 2.26 5.90
C ARG A 74 0.23 1.30 4.78
N ILE A 75 -0.49 1.41 3.67
CA ILE A 75 -0.17 0.69 2.45
C ILE A 75 0.50 1.69 1.51
N GLU A 76 1.66 1.33 0.99
CA GLU A 76 2.37 2.06 -0.05
C GLU A 76 2.46 1.19 -1.30
N ILE A 77 2.08 1.76 -2.45
CA ILE A 77 2.23 1.12 -3.76
C ILE A 77 3.15 2.00 -4.59
N LEU A 78 4.24 1.43 -5.08
CA LEU A 78 5.14 2.10 -6.00
C LEU A 78 4.78 1.70 -7.42
N THR A 79 4.48 2.68 -8.25
CA THR A 79 4.26 2.51 -9.69
C THR A 79 5.36 3.19 -10.47
N VAL A 80 5.83 2.56 -11.54
CA VAL A 80 6.68 3.16 -12.56
C VAL A 80 5.91 3.26 -13.87
N GLU A 81 6.21 4.28 -14.68
CA GLU A 81 5.71 4.38 -16.05
C GLU A 81 6.39 3.30 -16.91
N ASP A 82 5.59 2.66 -17.78
CA ASP A 82 6.06 1.67 -18.76
C ASP A 82 6.71 2.35 -19.97
#